data_AF-A0AAW7HYT3-F1
#
_entry.id   AF-A0AAW7HYT3-F1
#
_cell.length_a   1.000
_cell.length_b   1.000
_cell.length_c   1.000
_cell.angle_alpha   90.00
_cell.angle_beta   90.00
_cell.angle_gamma   90.00
#
_symmetry.space_group_name_H-M   'P 1'
#
loop_
_entity.id
_entity.type
_entity.pdbx_description
1 polymer ?
#
loop_
_entity_poly.entity_id
_entity_poly.type
_entity_poly.pdbx_seq_one_letter_code
_entity_poly.pdbx_strand_id
1 'polypeptide(L)'
;MSNVAAVMPHKILTPVEREFLKKGNRMMLDKPNGRMGAAALMDIVVDWLGSRASHGFEQYAKAWIIQGGAKNKHAYMLLCELFGLDTDPTPRRAA
;
A
#
# COMPACT_ATOMS: atom_id res chain seq x y z
N MET A 1 39.50 3.27 9.78
CA MET A 1 38.55 3.15 8.66
C MET A 1 37.17 3.44 9.22
N SER A 2 36.62 4.63 8.95
CA SER A 2 35.27 4.97 9.40
C SER A 2 34.28 4.20 8.55
N ASN A 3 33.53 3.28 9.16
CA ASN A 3 32.45 2.55 8.50
C ASN A 3 31.31 3.55 8.24
N VAL A 4 31.37 4.27 7.12
CA VAL A 4 30.28 5.12 6.66
C VAL A 4 29.20 4.18 6.15
N ALA A 5 28.35 3.71 7.07
CA ALA A 5 27.10 3.06 6.69
C ALA A 5 26.34 4.06 5.82
N ALA A 6 26.19 3.73 4.53
CA ALA A 6 25.41 4.54 3.62
C ALA A 6 24.02 4.76 4.23
N VAL A 7 23.70 6.00 4.58
CA VAL A 7 22.39 6.38 5.07
C VAL A 7 21.41 6.06 3.96
N MET A 8 20.57 5.03 4.17
CA MET A 8 19.51 4.72 3.22
C MET A 8 18.61 5.96 3.09
N PRO A 9 18.19 6.34 1.88
CA PRO A 9 17.31 7.48 1.70
C PRO A 9 16.08 7.29 2.58
N HIS A 10 15.81 8.27 3.44
CA HIS A 10 14.68 8.21 4.35
C HIS A 10 13.39 8.18 3.54
N LYS A 11 12.68 7.06 3.58
CA LYS A 11 11.33 6.95 3.02
C LYS A 11 10.43 7.92 3.73
N ILE A 12 9.99 8.93 3.00
CA ILE A 12 9.11 9.99 3.50
C ILE A 12 7.90 10.04 2.60
N LEU A 13 6.72 9.94 3.22
CA LEU A 13 5.47 10.25 2.54
C LEU A 13 5.49 11.72 2.13
N THR A 14 5.23 11.98 0.85
CA THR A 14 4.97 13.30 0.32
C THR A 14 3.71 13.90 0.96
N PRO A 15 3.52 15.23 0.93
CA PRO A 15 2.30 15.85 1.44
C PRO A 15 1.02 15.27 0.81
N VAL A 16 1.07 14.95 -0.48
CA VAL A 16 -0.07 14.36 -1.21
C VAL A 16 -0.37 12.94 -0.71
N GLU A 17 0.65 12.09 -0.55
CA GLU A 17 0.47 10.72 -0.03
C GLU A 17 -0.05 10.72 1.42
N ARG A 18 0.38 11.67 2.25
CA ARG A 18 -0.15 11.84 3.62
C ARG A 18 -1.64 12.17 3.61
N GLU A 19 -2.06 13.11 2.78
CA GLU A 19 -3.47 13.48 2.67
C GLU A 19 -4.31 12.37 2.03
N PHE A 20 -3.77 11.68 1.03
CA PHE A 20 -4.38 10.48 0.46
C PHE A 20 -4.63 9.42 1.54
N LEU A 21 -3.62 9.09 2.35
CA LEU A 21 -3.74 8.09 3.42
C LEU A 21 -4.76 8.51 4.50
N LYS A 22 -4.75 9.78 4.91
CA LYS A 22 -5.72 10.29 5.89
C LYS A 22 -7.16 10.18 5.36
N LYS A 23 -7.39 10.62 4.12
CA LYS A 23 -8.72 10.58 3.49
C LYS A 23 -9.16 9.15 3.22
N GLY A 24 -8.28 8.31 2.68
CA GLY A 24 -8.53 6.90 2.44
C GLY A 24 -8.91 6.16 3.72
N ASN A 25 -8.15 6.34 4.79
CA ASN A 25 -8.47 5.70 6.08
C ASN A 25 -9.80 6.19 6.67
N ARG A 26 -10.14 7.48 6.51
CA ARG A 26 -11.44 8.00 6.95
C ARG A 26 -12.60 7.46 6.13
N MET A 27 -12.44 7.38 4.81
CA MET A 27 -13.44 6.77 3.91
C MET A 27 -13.73 5.30 4.26
N MET A 28 -12.75 4.57 4.79
CA MET A 28 -12.96 3.20 5.24
C MET A 28 -14.01 3.11 6.36
N LEU A 29 -14.19 4.15 7.20
CA LEU A 29 -15.18 4.11 8.28
C LEU A 29 -16.62 3.96 7.77
N ASP A 30 -16.89 4.46 6.57
CA ASP A 30 -18.22 4.45 5.96
C ASP A 30 -18.47 3.21 5.08
N LYS A 31 -17.44 2.38 4.87
CA LYS A 31 -17.51 1.21 3.98
C LYS A 31 -17.89 -0.07 4.74
N PRO A 32 -18.72 -0.95 4.14
CA PRO A 32 -18.89 -2.31 4.64
C PRO A 32 -17.54 -3.01 4.73
N ASN A 33 -17.25 -3.64 5.88
CA ASN A 33 -15.95 -4.28 6.18
C ASN A 33 -14.74 -3.31 6.17
N GLY A 34 -14.98 -2.00 6.28
CA GLY A 34 -13.97 -0.96 6.24
C GLY A 34 -12.81 -1.13 7.24
N ARG A 35 -13.08 -1.68 8.43
CA ARG A 35 -12.04 -2.04 9.41
C ARG A 35 -10.96 -2.97 8.84
N MET A 36 -11.34 -3.87 7.93
CA MET A 36 -10.40 -4.79 7.27
C MET A 36 -9.54 -4.05 6.24
N GLY A 37 -10.15 -3.12 5.48
CA GLY A 37 -9.42 -2.25 4.55
C GLY A 37 -8.46 -1.30 5.26
N ALA A 38 -8.89 -0.71 6.38
CA ALA A 38 -8.05 0.17 7.21
C ALA A 38 -6.85 -0.58 7.81
N ALA A 39 -7.05 -1.79 8.33
CA ALA A 39 -5.96 -2.63 8.82
C ALA A 39 -4.94 -2.94 7.70
N ALA A 40 -5.42 -3.38 6.54
CA ALA A 40 -4.54 -3.68 5.41
C ALA A 40 -3.84 -2.43 4.84
N LEU A 41 -4.48 -1.24 4.92
CA LEU A 41 -3.84 0.02 4.56
C LEU A 41 -2.66 0.33 5.48
N MET A 42 -2.77 0.06 6.78
CA MET A 42 -1.67 0.20 7.73
C MET A 42 -0.54 -0.80 7.45
N ASP A 43 -0.89 -2.06 7.12
CA ASP A 43 0.11 -3.07 6.74
C ASP A 43 0.96 -2.59 5.55
N ILE A 44 0.34 -2.00 4.52
CA ILE A 44 1.06 -1.41 3.37
C ILE A 44 2.06 -0.35 3.83
N VAL A 45 1.67 0.55 4.74
CA VAL A 45 2.55 1.62 5.24
C VAL A 45 3.75 1.03 5.99
N VAL A 46 3.50 0.08 6.89
CA VAL A 46 4.57 -0.57 7.67
C VAL A 46 5.52 -1.35 6.77
N ASP A 47 4.99 -2.12 5.83
CA ASP A 47 5.78 -2.92 4.89
C ASP A 47 6.58 -2.02 3.94
N TRP A 48 6.01 -0.90 3.48
CA TRP A 48 6.74 0.06 2.67
C TRP A 48 7.91 0.67 3.44
N LEU A 49 7.69 1.08 4.70
CA LEU A 49 8.75 1.65 5.56
C LEU A 49 9.85 0.62 5.85
N GLY A 50 9.50 -0.65 6.05
CA GLY A 50 10.45 -1.73 6.31
C GLY A 50 11.14 -2.28 5.05
N SER A 51 10.61 -2.02 3.86
CA SER A 51 11.15 -2.53 2.60
C SER A 51 12.43 -1.80 2.19
N ARG A 52 13.32 -2.47 1.44
CA ARG A 52 14.46 -1.85 0.75
C ARG A 52 14.12 -1.28 -0.64
N ALA A 53 12.86 -1.38 -1.07
CA ALA A 53 12.43 -0.87 -2.37
C ALA A 53 12.65 0.64 -2.46
N SER A 54 13.18 1.11 -3.59
CA SER A 54 13.37 2.54 -3.92
C SER A 54 12.11 3.22 -4.46
N HIS A 55 11.06 2.46 -4.71
CA HIS A 55 9.78 2.97 -5.22
C HIS A 55 9.10 3.91 -4.22
N GLY A 56 8.41 4.92 -4.76
CA GLY A 56 7.49 5.77 -4.00
C GLY A 56 6.34 4.97 -3.39
N PHE A 57 5.61 5.55 -2.43
CA PHE A 57 4.61 4.82 -1.65
C PHE A 57 3.48 4.28 -2.54
N GLU A 58 2.94 5.10 -3.45
CA GLU A 58 1.84 4.67 -4.32
C GLU A 58 2.21 3.46 -5.19
N GLN A 59 3.38 3.51 -5.82
CA GLN A 59 3.86 2.41 -6.66
C GLN A 59 4.09 1.14 -5.85
N TYR A 60 4.68 1.28 -4.66
CA TYR A 60 4.85 0.15 -3.74
C TYR A 60 3.50 -0.45 -3.32
N ALA A 61 2.54 0.40 -2.93
CA ALA A 61 1.22 -0.03 -2.49
C ALA A 61 0.47 -0.81 -3.58
N LYS A 62 0.47 -0.29 -4.82
CA LYS A 62 -0.14 -0.98 -5.96
C LYS A 62 0.48 -2.36 -6.20
N ALA A 63 1.81 -2.45 -6.16
CA ALA A 63 2.52 -3.73 -6.29
C ALA A 63 2.19 -4.69 -5.14
N TRP A 64 2.16 -4.19 -3.90
CA TRP A 64 1.83 -4.96 -2.71
C TRP A 64 0.42 -5.56 -2.79
N ILE A 65 -0.56 -4.80 -3.27
CA ILE A 65 -1.94 -5.27 -3.47
C ILE A 65 -2.00 -6.37 -4.53
N ILE A 66 -1.40 -6.14 -5.70
CA ILE A 66 -1.39 -7.11 -6.82
C ILE A 66 -0.67 -8.42 -6.45
N GLN A 67 0.37 -8.33 -5.62
CA GLN A 67 1.12 -9.49 -5.13
C GLN A 67 0.37 -10.29 -4.04
N GLY A 68 -0.81 -9.83 -3.62
CA GLY A 68 -1.65 -10.53 -2.65
C GLY A 68 -1.29 -10.20 -1.20
N GLY A 69 -0.70 -9.04 -0.92
CA GLY A 69 -0.45 -8.61 0.46
C GLY A 69 -1.72 -8.51 1.30
N ALA A 70 -2.86 -8.18 0.67
CA ALA A 70 -4.16 -8.19 1.31
C ALA A 70 -4.68 -9.63 1.47
N LYS A 71 -4.48 -10.21 2.65
CA LYS A 71 -4.87 -11.60 2.97
C LYS A 71 -6.40 -11.84 3.04
N ASN A 72 -7.20 -10.79 2.91
CA ASN A 72 -8.66 -10.85 3.00
C ASN A 72 -9.28 -10.27 1.72
N LYS A 73 -10.25 -10.99 1.14
CA LYS A 73 -10.94 -10.58 -0.10
C LYS A 73 -11.59 -9.20 -0.01
N HIS A 74 -12.24 -8.87 1.11
CA HIS A 74 -12.87 -7.56 1.29
C HIS A 74 -11.83 -6.44 1.38
N ALA A 75 -10.72 -6.67 2.11
CA ALA A 75 -9.62 -5.72 2.17
C ALA A 75 -8.99 -5.50 0.80
N TYR A 76 -8.77 -6.58 0.03
CA TYR A 76 -8.26 -6.49 -1.35
C TYR A 76 -9.16 -5.61 -2.22
N MET A 77 -10.48 -5.86 -2.23
CA MET A 77 -11.42 -5.07 -3.04
C MET A 77 -11.43 -3.58 -2.65
N LEU A 78 -11.45 -3.29 -1.35
CA LEU A 78 -11.44 -1.91 -0.84
C LEU A 78 -10.13 -1.18 -1.21
N LEU A 79 -9.00 -1.89 -1.17
CA LEU A 79 -7.71 -1.35 -1.58
C LEU A 79 -7.63 -1.15 -3.09
N CYS A 80 -8.15 -2.08 -3.90
CA CYS A 80 -8.23 -1.88 -5.34
C CYS A 80 -9.07 -0.65 -5.69
N GLU A 81 -10.23 -0.48 -5.06
CA GLU A 81 -11.05 0.72 -5.21
C GLU A 81 -10.27 1.99 -4.82
N LEU A 82 -9.62 1.98 -3.64
CA LEU A 82 -8.89 3.15 -3.13
C LEU A 82 -7.70 3.55 -4.02
N PHE A 83 -6.99 2.59 -4.61
CA PHE A 83 -5.81 2.83 -5.44
C PHE A 83 -6.12 2.86 -6.94
N GLY A 84 -7.39 2.75 -7.33
CA GLY A 84 -7.83 2.74 -8.74
C GLY A 84 -7.27 1.55 -9.53
N LEU A 85 -7.12 0.40 -8.88
CA LEU A 85 -6.72 -0.85 -9.53
C LEU A 85 -7.94 -1.58 -10.07
N ASP A 86 -7.76 -2.20 -11.24
CA ASP A 86 -8.79 -3.08 -11.77
C ASP A 86 -8.97 -4.28 -10.84
N THR A 87 -10.22 -4.57 -10.50
CA THR A 87 -10.60 -5.71 -9.66
C THR A 87 -10.76 -6.99 -10.46
N ASP A 88 -10.74 -6.91 -11.81
CA ASP A 88 -10.87 -8.10 -12.64
C ASP A 88 -9.66 -9.01 -12.39
N PRO A 89 -9.85 -10.24 -11.87
CA PRO A 89 -8.77 -11.21 -11.77
C PRO A 89 -8.45 -11.70 -13.17
N THR A 90 -7.87 -10.87 -14.03
CA THR A 90 -7.24 -11.39 -15.22
C THR A 90 -6.07 -12.22 -14.71
N PRO A 91 -6.11 -13.57 -14.85
CA PRO A 91 -5.07 -14.42 -14.33
C PRO A 91 -3.78 -13.96 -15.01
N ARG A 92 -2.77 -13.69 -14.18
CA ARG A 92 -1.36 -13.49 -14.53
C ARG A 92 -1.04 -14.10 -15.91
N ARG A 93 -1.21 -13.33 -16.99
CA ARG A 93 -0.71 -13.70 -18.33
C ARG A 93 0.77 -13.36 -18.33
N ALA A 94 1.56 -14.36 -17.96
CA ALA A 94 2.93 -14.58 -18.41
C ALA A 94 3.10 -16.11 -18.29
N ALA A 95 3.12 -16.90 -19.37
CA ALA A 95 4.11 -16.89 -20.46
C ALA A 95 5.53 -17.04 -19.93
#